data_AF-A0A1F7JBA6-F1
#
_entry.id   AF-A0A1F7JBA6-F1
#
_cell.length_a   1.000
_cell.length_b   1.000
_cell.length_c   1.000
_cell.angle_alpha   90.00
_cell.angle_beta   90.00
_cell.angle_gamma   90.00
#
_symmetry.space_group_name_H-M   'P 1'
#
loop_
_entity.id
_entity.type
_entity.pdbx_description
1 polymer ?
#
loop_
_entity_poly.entity_id
_entity_poly.type
_entity_poly.pdbx_seq_one_letter_code
_entity_poly.pdbx_strand_id
1 'polypeptide(L)'
;MRIEIDQSGKIEQTQWNTIISLSNEIRYSIILNKKIKRRLQTKFRNYNKPRMFVYQVFSALISIIFKEVKPKSKVIIDLEYFGQRDLLIVQITKYIKQLKITPIPIFDFGFVGKNSPAHHLAQQVAYKKKAANKKVGFAEISRLIWPRKNDRVSTD
;
A
#
# COMPACT_ATOMS: atom_id res chain seq x y z
N MET A 1 -4.46 1.60 21.76
CA MET A 1 -5.07 0.62 20.83
C MET A 1 -4.25 0.59 19.54
N ARG A 2 -4.29 -0.50 18.78
CA ARG A 2 -3.42 -0.75 17.60
C ARG A 2 -4.29 -0.99 16.37
N ILE A 3 -4.00 -0.28 15.29
CA ILE A 3 -4.58 -0.52 13.97
C ILE A 3 -3.70 -1.51 13.22
N GLU A 4 -4.30 -2.39 12.43
CA GLU A 4 -3.56 -3.38 11.64
C GLU A 4 -3.84 -3.23 10.16
N ILE A 5 -2.78 -3.41 9.35
CA ILE A 5 -2.88 -3.51 7.91
C ILE A 5 -2.46 -4.90 7.47
N ASP A 6 -3.29 -5.51 6.63
CA ASP A 6 -3.01 -6.79 5.97
C ASP A 6 -3.30 -6.73 4.47
N GLN A 7 -2.75 -7.68 3.72
CA GLN A 7 -2.84 -7.80 2.28
C GLN A 7 -3.53 -9.11 1.87
N SER A 8 -4.33 -9.04 0.81
CA SER A 8 -4.74 -10.23 0.05
C SER A 8 -4.34 -10.08 -1.42
N GLY A 9 -3.67 -11.10 -1.95
CA GLY A 9 -3.10 -11.12 -3.30
C GLY A 9 -1.82 -10.28 -3.41
N LYS A 10 -0.66 -10.94 -3.52
CA LYS A 10 0.65 -10.28 -3.55
C LYS A 10 0.87 -9.41 -4.77
N ILE A 11 1.71 -8.38 -4.68
CA ILE A 11 1.90 -7.43 -5.79
C ILE A 11 2.48 -8.11 -7.03
N GLU A 12 3.39 -9.07 -6.85
CA GLU A 12 3.99 -9.90 -7.91
C GLU A 12 3.00 -10.88 -8.54
N GLN A 13 1.91 -11.24 -7.83
CA GLN A 13 0.84 -12.10 -8.36
C GLN A 13 -0.08 -11.30 -9.29
N THR A 14 0.42 -10.97 -10.49
CA THR A 14 -0.27 -10.10 -11.46
C THR A 14 -1.52 -10.71 -12.11
N GLN A 15 -1.85 -11.96 -11.80
CA GLN A 15 -3.11 -12.62 -12.14
C GLN A 15 -4.26 -12.28 -11.18
N TRP A 16 -3.93 -11.84 -9.96
CA TRP A 16 -4.88 -11.48 -8.91
C TRP A 16 -4.88 -9.98 -8.65
N ASN A 17 -6.02 -9.47 -8.19
CA ASN A 17 -6.07 -8.13 -7.60
C ASN A 17 -5.30 -8.14 -6.28
N THR A 18 -4.79 -6.98 -5.88
CA THR A 18 -4.23 -6.80 -4.54
C THR A 18 -5.19 -5.95 -3.72
N ILE A 19 -5.52 -6.42 -2.53
CA ILE A 19 -6.35 -5.71 -1.56
C ILE A 19 -5.44 -5.36 -0.39
N ILE A 20 -5.44 -4.10 0.02
CA ILE A 20 -4.85 -3.66 1.29
C ILE A 20 -6.00 -3.25 2.19
N SER A 21 -6.06 -3.84 3.38
CA SER A 21 -7.11 -3.57 4.35
C SER A 21 -6.51 -3.09 5.67
N LEU A 22 -7.10 -2.03 6.20
CA LEU A 22 -6.84 -1.47 7.52
C LEU A 22 -8.05 -1.80 8.40
N SER A 23 -7.82 -2.33 9.60
CA SER A 23 -8.89 -2.74 10.53
C SER A 23 -8.56 -2.46 11.99
N ASN A 24 -9.43 -2.96 12.88
CA ASN A 24 -9.60 -2.63 14.31
C ASN A 24 -10.50 -1.42 14.50
N GLU A 25 -9.97 -0.26 14.91
CA GLU A 25 -10.76 0.95 15.16
C GLU A 25 -11.48 1.48 13.91
N ILE A 26 -10.84 1.33 12.74
CA ILE A 26 -11.34 1.81 11.46
C ILE A 26 -11.28 0.66 10.48
N ARG A 27 -12.37 0.41 9.74
CA ARG A 27 -12.41 -0.61 8.68
C ARG A 27 -12.38 0.06 7.32
N TYR A 28 -11.25 -0.02 6.64
CA TYR A 28 -11.07 0.57 5.31
C TYR A 28 -10.26 -0.34 4.42
N SER A 29 -10.59 -0.38 3.13
CA SER A 29 -9.92 -1.25 2.17
C SER A 29 -9.76 -0.56 0.83
N ILE A 30 -8.61 -0.80 0.20
CA ILE A 30 -8.32 -0.36 -1.16
C ILE A 30 -8.00 -1.55 -2.04
N ILE A 31 -8.35 -1.47 -3.32
CA ILE A 31 -8.09 -2.52 -4.30
C ILE A 31 -7.27 -1.99 -5.47
N LEU A 32 -6.20 -2.70 -5.79
CA LEU A 32 -5.40 -2.53 -6.99
C LEU A 32 -5.72 -3.65 -7.99
N ASN A 33 -6.23 -3.26 -9.15
CA ASN A 33 -6.64 -4.21 -10.17
C ASN A 33 -5.44 -4.92 -10.82
N LYS A 34 -5.57 -6.22 -11.11
CA LYS A 34 -4.59 -7.03 -11.84
C LYS A 34 -4.10 -6.41 -13.16
N LYS A 35 -5.00 -5.76 -13.92
CA LYS A 35 -4.65 -5.05 -15.17
C LYS A 35 -3.67 -3.90 -14.90
N ILE A 36 -3.87 -3.17 -13.80
CA ILE A 36 -2.99 -2.06 -13.40
C ILE A 36 -1.64 -2.62 -12.91
N LYS A 37 -1.64 -3.72 -12.16
CA LYS A 37 -0.40 -4.40 -11.72
C LYS A 37 0.48 -4.79 -12.90
N ARG A 38 -0.09 -5.43 -13.92
CA ARG A 38 0.63 -5.79 -15.16
C ARG A 38 1.22 -4.57 -15.84
N ARG A 39 0.43 -3.49 -15.99
CA ARG A 39 0.88 -2.24 -16.60
C ARG A 39 2.04 -1.59 -15.82
N LEU A 40 1.95 -1.56 -14.49
CA LEU A 40 3.02 -1.06 -13.63
C LEU A 40 4.28 -1.92 -13.77
N GLN A 41 4.15 -3.25 -13.72
CA GLN A 41 5.27 -4.18 -13.87
C GLN A 41 6.00 -3.98 -15.21
N THR A 42 5.27 -3.87 -16.32
CA THR A 42 5.86 -3.56 -17.64
C THR A 42 6.63 -2.24 -17.60
N LYS A 43 6.05 -1.20 -16.99
CA LYS A 43 6.74 0.09 -16.87
C LYS A 43 8.03 0.00 -16.05
N PHE A 44 8.04 -0.76 -14.96
CA PHE A 44 9.27 -1.03 -14.19
C PHE A 44 10.33 -1.79 -14.98
N ARG A 45 9.93 -2.77 -15.80
CA ARG A 45 10.84 -3.48 -16.72
C ARG A 45 11.46 -2.52 -17.74
N ASN A 46 10.66 -1.62 -18.31
CA ASN A 46 11.14 -0.64 -19.28
C ASN A 46 12.13 0.36 -18.66
N TYR A 47 12.05 0.63 -17.35
CA TYR A 47 13.06 1.42 -16.62
C TYR A 47 14.23 0.59 -16.09
N ASN A 48 14.36 -0.67 -16.49
CA ASN A 48 15.36 -1.61 -16.01
C ASN A 48 15.40 -1.76 -14.47
N LYS A 49 14.23 -1.66 -13.81
CA LYS A 49 14.07 -1.78 -12.34
C LYS A 49 12.97 -2.77 -11.95
N PRO A 50 12.94 -4.01 -12.48
CA PRO A 50 11.85 -4.96 -12.25
C PRO A 50 11.65 -5.33 -10.76
N ARG A 51 12.72 -5.38 -9.97
CA ARG A 51 12.64 -5.69 -8.52
C ARG A 51 11.94 -4.61 -7.71
N MET A 52 12.05 -3.34 -8.13
CA MET A 52 11.44 -2.21 -7.42
C MET A 52 9.92 -2.16 -7.56
N PHE A 53 9.35 -2.88 -8.53
CA PHE A 53 7.91 -2.95 -8.76
C PHE A 53 7.15 -3.30 -7.49
N VAL A 54 7.55 -4.37 -6.81
CA VAL A 54 6.85 -4.88 -5.63
C VAL A 54 6.89 -3.85 -4.51
N TYR A 55 8.09 -3.41 -4.13
CA TYR A 55 8.30 -2.53 -2.97
C TYR A 55 7.69 -1.14 -3.14
N GLN A 56 7.85 -0.54 -4.33
CA GLN A 56 7.32 0.80 -4.58
C GLN A 56 5.81 0.80 -4.72
N VAL A 57 5.23 -0.22 -5.37
CA VAL A 57 3.77 -0.31 -5.49
C VAL A 57 3.13 -0.64 -4.13
N PHE A 58 3.70 -1.59 -3.37
CA PHE A 58 3.21 -1.88 -2.02
C PHE A 58 3.26 -0.62 -1.12
N SER A 59 4.42 0.05 -1.07
CA SER A 59 4.57 1.29 -0.30
C SER A 59 3.59 2.38 -0.74
N ALA A 60 3.34 2.52 -2.04
CA ALA A 60 2.38 3.48 -2.57
C ALA A 60 0.95 3.16 -2.08
N LEU A 61 0.54 1.89 -2.07
CA LEU A 61 -0.77 1.49 -1.57
C LEU A 61 -0.93 1.79 -0.08
N ILE A 62 0.09 1.52 0.74
CA ILE A 62 0.09 1.88 2.17
C ILE A 62 -0.04 3.40 2.34
N SER A 63 0.75 4.20 1.63
CA SER A 63 0.65 5.67 1.75
C SER A 63 -0.70 6.21 1.28
N ILE A 64 -1.32 5.57 0.27
CA ILE A 64 -2.69 5.91 -0.16
C ILE A 64 -3.69 5.58 0.96
N ILE A 65 -3.62 4.39 1.59
CA ILE A 65 -4.57 4.06 2.67
C ILE A 65 -4.43 5.03 3.85
N PHE A 66 -3.21 5.43 4.19
CA PHE A 66 -2.96 6.45 5.20
C PHE A 66 -3.53 7.82 4.84
N LYS A 67 -3.48 8.22 3.57
CA LYS A 67 -4.06 9.48 3.12
C LYS A 67 -5.58 9.50 3.30
N GLU A 68 -6.24 8.40 2.97
CA GLU A 68 -7.70 8.27 3.08
C GLU A 68 -8.15 8.20 4.54
N VAL A 69 -7.46 7.41 5.36
CA VAL A 69 -7.90 7.08 6.73
C VAL A 69 -7.37 8.06 7.78
N LYS A 70 -6.18 8.64 7.57
CA LYS A 70 -5.47 9.49 8.54
C LYS A 70 -5.47 8.89 9.95
N PRO A 71 -4.93 7.67 10.14
CA PRO A 71 -5.00 6.98 11.41
C PRO A 71 -4.29 7.79 12.51
N LYS A 72 -4.94 7.90 13.68
CA LYS A 72 -4.40 8.58 14.87
C LYS A 72 -3.61 7.62 15.78
N SER A 73 -3.97 6.34 15.74
CA SER A 73 -3.33 5.26 16.51
C SER A 73 -2.16 4.65 15.74
N LYS A 74 -1.21 4.00 16.46
CA LYS A 74 -0.10 3.27 15.84
C LYS A 74 -0.64 2.18 14.91
N VAL A 75 -0.13 2.13 13.68
CA VAL A 75 -0.47 1.12 12.68
C VAL A 75 0.61 0.06 12.60
N ILE A 76 0.23 -1.22 12.61
CA ILE A 76 1.14 -2.33 12.34
C ILE A 76 0.79 -2.96 11.00
N ILE A 77 1.78 -2.97 10.11
CA ILE A 77 1.68 -3.52 8.76
C ILE A 77 2.23 -4.94 8.79
N ASP A 78 1.51 -5.89 8.21
CA ASP A 78 1.96 -7.28 8.15
C ASP A 78 3.32 -7.43 7.46
N LEU A 79 4.11 -8.41 7.94
CA LEU A 79 5.45 -8.74 7.44
C LEU A 79 5.41 -9.52 6.12
N GLU A 80 4.71 -8.99 5.12
CA GLU A 80 4.47 -9.67 3.85
C GLU A 80 5.74 -9.84 2.99
N TYR A 81 6.68 -8.89 3.10
CA TYR A 81 7.96 -8.88 2.38
C TYR A 81 9.13 -8.88 3.36
N PHE A 82 9.43 -10.05 3.91
CA PHE A 82 10.50 -10.25 4.88
C PHE A 82 11.87 -9.77 4.36
N GLY A 83 12.68 -9.18 5.24
CA GLY A 83 14.03 -8.68 4.90
C GLY A 83 14.07 -7.34 4.15
N GLN A 84 12.92 -6.68 3.94
CA GLN A 84 12.84 -5.41 3.19
C GLN A 84 12.23 -4.27 4.02
N ARG A 85 12.16 -4.43 5.34
CA ARG A 85 11.54 -3.48 6.28
C ARG A 85 12.06 -2.06 6.10
N ASP A 86 13.37 -1.86 6.12
CA ASP A 86 13.97 -0.52 6.09
C ASP A 86 13.70 0.17 4.75
N LEU A 87 13.80 -0.58 3.64
CA LEU A 87 13.44 -0.08 2.31
C LEU A 87 11.97 0.38 2.26
N LEU A 88 11.06 -0.43 2.82
CA LEU A 88 9.64 -0.09 2.86
C LEU A 88 9.37 1.12 3.75
N ILE A 89 10.00 1.23 4.93
CA ILE A 89 9.87 2.40 5.81
C ILE A 89 10.31 3.68 5.08
N VAL A 90 11.48 3.66 4.46
CA VAL A 90 12.00 4.81 3.68
C VAL A 90 11.03 5.18 2.56
N GLN A 91 10.54 4.17 1.83
CA GLN A 91 9.67 4.40 0.68
C GLN A 91 8.27 4.90 1.05
N ILE A 92 7.67 4.34 2.10
CA ILE A 92 6.38 4.80 2.66
C ILE A 92 6.51 6.22 3.21
N THR A 93 7.57 6.51 3.97
CA THR A 93 7.83 7.84 4.52
C THR A 93 8.00 8.88 3.42
N LYS A 94 8.74 8.56 2.36
CA LYS A 94 8.85 9.42 1.16
C LYS A 94 7.48 9.73 0.56
N TYR A 95 6.62 8.72 0.39
CA TYR A 95 5.30 8.92 -0.18
C TYR A 95 4.32 9.64 0.75
N ILE A 96 4.44 9.47 2.08
CA ILE A 96 3.70 10.27 3.07
C ILE A 96 4.01 11.76 2.89
N LYS A 97 5.30 12.11 2.78
CA LYS A 97 5.74 13.49 2.53
C LYS A 97 5.19 14.02 1.20
N GLN A 98 5.31 13.23 0.13
CA GLN A 98 4.82 13.61 -1.20
C GLN A 98 3.30 13.82 -1.24
N LEU A 99 2.56 13.03 -0.48
CA LEU A 99 1.11 13.16 -0.34
C LEU A 99 0.68 14.26 0.64
N LYS A 100 1.63 14.92 1.30
CA LYS A 100 1.40 15.95 2.33
C LYS A 100 0.44 15.45 3.42
N ILE A 101 0.60 14.21 3.87
CA ILE A 101 -0.29 13.63 4.88
C ILE A 101 0.06 14.24 6.24
N THR A 102 -0.96 14.86 6.88
CA THR A 102 -0.88 15.41 8.23
C THR A 102 -2.10 14.96 9.06
N PRO A 103 -1.92 14.56 10.34
CA PRO A 103 -0.63 14.29 10.99
C PRO A 103 0.12 13.12 10.35
N ILE A 104 1.44 13.04 10.55
CA ILE A 104 2.26 11.93 10.03
C ILE A 104 1.84 10.64 10.77
N PRO A 105 1.38 9.59 10.06
CA PRO A 105 1.02 8.32 10.67
C PRO A 105 2.24 7.67 11.36
N ILE A 106 2.03 7.18 12.58
CA ILE A 106 3.01 6.33 13.26
C ILE A 106 2.75 4.89 12.83
N PHE A 107 3.74 4.24 12.23
CA PHE A 107 3.61 2.86 11.77
C PHE A 107 4.86 2.03 12.03
N ASP A 108 4.68 0.71 12.06
CA ASP A 108 5.75 -0.27 12.14
C ASP A 108 5.34 -1.57 11.44
N PHE A 109 6.28 -2.50 11.29
CA PHE A 109 6.02 -3.82 10.74
C PHE A 109 5.99 -4.86 11.85
N GLY A 110 5.07 -5.81 11.74
CA GLY A 110 4.96 -6.91 12.70
C GLY A 110 4.00 -7.97 12.19
N PHE A 111 4.00 -9.14 12.83
CA PHE A 111 3.07 -10.20 12.45
C PHE A 111 1.62 -9.75 12.68
N VAL A 112 0.82 -9.88 11.64
CA VAL A 112 -0.64 -9.74 11.69
C VAL A 112 -1.22 -11.13 11.42
N GLY A 113 -1.91 -11.68 12.42
CA GLY A 113 -2.39 -13.06 12.34
C GLY A 113 -3.48 -13.26 11.29
N LYS A 114 -3.64 -14.49 10.79
CA LYS A 114 -4.71 -14.90 9.86
C LYS A 114 -6.13 -14.75 10.41
N ASN A 115 -6.25 -14.65 11.74
CA ASN A 115 -7.53 -14.40 12.41
C ASN A 115 -7.74 -12.90 12.72
N SER A 116 -6.85 -12.02 12.25
CA SER A 116 -6.97 -10.60 12.50
C SER A 116 -8.17 -10.01 11.75
N PRO A 117 -8.81 -8.97 12.30
CA PRO A 117 -9.86 -8.24 11.60
C PRO A 117 -9.41 -7.65 10.25
N ALA A 118 -8.13 -7.34 10.09
CA ALA A 118 -7.56 -6.84 8.83
C ALA A 118 -7.49 -7.94 7.76
N HIS A 119 -7.04 -9.13 8.16
CA HIS A 119 -7.00 -10.30 7.29
C HIS A 119 -8.39 -10.68 6.76
N HIS A 120 -9.37 -10.76 7.66
CA HIS A 120 -10.74 -11.09 7.30
C HIS A 120 -11.34 -10.04 6.35
N LEU A 121 -11.09 -8.75 6.58
CA LEU A 121 -11.56 -7.69 5.68
C LEU A 121 -10.93 -7.82 4.28
N ALA A 122 -9.62 -8.09 4.20
CA ALA A 122 -8.94 -8.27 2.93
C ALA A 122 -9.48 -9.47 2.15
N GLN A 123 -9.71 -10.61 2.81
CA GLN A 123 -10.31 -11.79 2.20
C GLN A 123 -11.74 -11.55 1.73
N GLN A 124 -12.58 -10.89 2.53
CA GLN A 124 -13.98 -10.60 2.15
C GLN A 124 -14.04 -9.74 0.88
N VAL A 125 -13.15 -8.76 0.76
CA VAL A 125 -13.06 -7.92 -0.45
C VAL A 125 -12.51 -8.71 -1.63
N ALA A 126 -11.49 -9.56 -1.42
CA ALA A 126 -10.93 -10.41 -2.47
C ALA A 126 -11.97 -11.38 -3.05
N TYR A 127 -12.81 -11.97 -2.20
CA TYR A 127 -13.90 -12.86 -2.61
C TYR A 127 -15.18 -12.13 -3.03
N LYS A 128 -15.14 -10.80 -3.17
CA LYS A 128 -16.30 -9.95 -3.55
C LYS A 128 -17.50 -10.07 -2.62
N LYS A 129 -17.31 -10.58 -1.40
CA LYS A 129 -18.34 -10.56 -0.34
C LYS A 129 -18.56 -9.15 0.19
N LYS A 130 -17.57 -8.27 0.02
CA LYS A 130 -17.64 -6.84 0.34
C LYS A 130 -16.97 -6.01 -0.75
N ALA A 131 -17.52 -4.84 -1.04
CA ALA A 131 -16.88 -3.88 -1.94
C ALA A 131 -15.69 -3.19 -1.26
N ALA A 132 -14.60 -2.97 -1.99
CA ALA A 132 -13.50 -2.13 -1.51
C ALA A 132 -13.98 -0.68 -1.40
N ASN A 133 -13.49 0.06 -0.40
CA ASN A 133 -13.82 1.47 -0.23
C ASN A 133 -13.27 2.32 -1.37
N LYS A 134 -12.08 1.98 -1.89
CA LYS A 134 -11.44 2.70 -3.00
C LYS A 134 -10.80 1.76 -4.02
N LYS A 135 -11.00 2.05 -5.30
CA LYS A 135 -10.24 1.45 -6.41
C LYS A 135 -9.05 2.35 -6.73
N VAL A 136 -7.83 1.83 -6.62
CA VAL A 136 -6.61 2.60 -6.86
C VAL A 136 -6.28 2.62 -8.35
N GLY A 137 -6.07 3.82 -8.89
CA GLY A 137 -5.79 4.04 -10.31
C GLY A 137 -4.30 3.95 -10.67
N PHE A 138 -4.00 3.69 -11.95
CA PHE A 138 -2.62 3.68 -12.45
C PHE A 138 -1.93 5.04 -12.27
N ALA A 139 -2.64 6.14 -12.53
CA ALA A 139 -2.10 7.49 -12.42
C ALA A 139 -1.75 7.85 -10.97
N GLU A 140 -2.58 7.43 -10.01
CA GLU A 140 -2.38 7.68 -8.59
C GLU A 140 -1.07 7.05 -8.10
N ILE A 141 -0.84 5.76 -8.43
CA ILE A 141 0.42 5.07 -8.12
C ILE A 141 1.58 5.67 -8.90
N SER A 142 1.40 5.91 -10.21
CA SER A 142 2.49 6.39 -11.05
C SER A 142 3.00 7.77 -10.66
N ARG A 143 2.16 8.66 -10.13
CA ARG A 143 2.59 9.99 -9.63
C ARG A 143 3.48 9.88 -8.40
N LEU A 144 3.25 8.89 -7.54
CA LEU A 144 4.12 8.62 -6.40
C LEU A 144 5.46 8.05 -6.84
N ILE A 145 5.43 7.08 -7.75
CA ILE A 145 6.63 6.37 -8.19
C ILE A 145 7.51 7.23 -9.11
N TRP A 146 6.88 7.94 -10.05
CA TRP A 146 7.53 8.79 -11.04
C TRP A 146 6.91 10.20 -11.02
N PRO A 147 7.18 11.00 -9.97
CA PRO A 147 6.64 12.35 -9.86
C PRO A 147 7.11 13.24 -11.01
N ARG A 148 6.22 14.12 -11.47
CA ARG A 148 6.62 15.23 -12.36
C ARG A 148 7.52 16.18 -11.58
N LYS A 149 8.29 17.02 -12.29
CA LYS A 149 9.26 17.95 -11.68
C LYS A 149 8.64 18.77 -10.54
N ASN A 150 7.41 19.24 -10.72
CA ASN A 150 6.67 20.07 -9.75
C ASN A 150 6.08 19.29 -8.57
N ASP A 151 6.02 17.95 -8.64
CA ASP A 151 5.47 17.09 -7.59
C ASP A 151 6.56 16.55 -6.63
N ARG A 152 7.84 16.87 -6.89
CA ARG A 152 8.96 16.40 -6.09
C ARG A 152 9.04 17.21 -4.81
N VAL A 153 9.06 16.52 -3.67
CA VAL A 153 9.41 17.14 -2.39
C VAL A 153 10.90 17.45 -2.42
N SER A 154 11.29 18.68 -2.07
CA SER A 154 12.69 19.06 -1.92
C SER A 154 13.36 18.09 -0.95
N THR A 155 14.47 17.50 -1.37
CA THR A 155 15.36 16.76 -0.46
C THR A 155 16.34 17.77 0.11
N ASP A 156 15.83 18.64 0.98
CA ASP A 156 16.64 19.45 1.88
C ASP A 156 16.79 18.70 3.21
#